data_AF-A0A2T7G435-F1
#
_entry.id   AF-A0A2T7G435-F1
#
_cell.length_a   1.000
_cell.length_b   1.000
_cell.length_c   1.000
_cell.angle_alpha   90.00
_cell.angle_beta   90.00
_cell.angle_gamma   90.00
#
_symmetry.space_group_name_H-M   'P 1'
#
loop_
_entity.id
_entity.type
_entity.pdbx_description
1 polymer ?
#
loop_
_entity_poly.entity_id
_entity_poly.type
_entity_poly.pdbx_seq_one_letter_code
_entity_poly.pdbx_strand_id
1 'polypeptide(L)'
;MDITFPRPRDNEPFAWGLSGPEPVQIWERFSSAYEAQLERLVSTLSDLGFSPAIGGSGSEDGEYVRAEYEGNSRIVFFHHLEDPADARFISSLDDRALRDWIVETWIGA
;
A
#
# COMPACT_ATOMS: atom_id res chain seq x y z
N MET A 1 5.38 14.34 4.68
CA MET A 1 5.23 14.77 3.28
C MET A 1 3.90 14.19 2.85
N ASP A 2 2.93 15.03 2.50
CA ASP A 2 1.57 14.53 2.26
C ASP A 2 1.53 13.81 0.91
N ILE A 3 1.13 12.55 0.92
CA ILE A 3 0.98 11.74 -0.30
C ILE A 3 -0.37 12.10 -0.91
N THR A 4 -0.38 12.56 -2.15
CA THR A 4 -1.60 12.95 -2.87
C THR A 4 -2.07 11.84 -3.80
N PHE A 5 -3.38 11.56 -3.79
CA PHE A 5 -4.01 10.53 -4.62
C PHE A 5 -5.05 11.12 -5.60
N PRO A 6 -5.27 10.50 -6.78
CA PRO A 6 -4.41 9.47 -7.36
C PRO A 6 -3.04 10.06 -7.71
N ARG A 7 -1.98 9.26 -7.59
CA ARG A 7 -0.63 9.74 -7.90
C ARG A 7 -0.47 9.90 -9.42
N PRO A 8 0.32 10.89 -9.88
CA PRO A 8 0.71 10.97 -11.29
C PRO A 8 1.52 9.72 -11.66
N ARG A 9 1.35 9.23 -12.89
CA ARG A 9 2.21 8.16 -13.43
C ARG A 9 3.67 8.58 -13.37
N ASP A 10 4.52 7.66 -12.97
CA ASP A 10 5.95 7.75 -13.20
C ASP A 10 6.35 6.96 -14.47
N ASN A 11 7.64 6.99 -14.79
CA ASN A 11 8.19 6.24 -15.92
C ASN A 11 8.82 4.91 -15.47
N GLU A 12 8.49 4.43 -14.28
CA GLU A 12 9.05 3.20 -13.73
C GLU A 12 8.27 1.97 -14.23
N PRO A 13 8.92 0.82 -14.41
CA PRO A 13 8.25 -0.39 -14.85
C PRO A 13 7.29 -0.97 -13.79
N PHE A 14 6.40 -1.85 -14.25
CA PHE A 14 5.54 -2.69 -13.42
C PHE A 14 6.27 -3.98 -13.08
N ALA A 15 6.40 -4.30 -11.81
CA ALA A 15 7.19 -5.44 -11.36
C ALA A 15 6.66 -6.78 -11.90
N TRP A 16 5.34 -6.91 -12.02
CA TRP A 16 4.66 -8.14 -12.46
C TRP A 16 4.03 -8.01 -13.85
N GLY A 17 4.38 -6.94 -14.58
CA GLY A 17 3.78 -6.58 -15.86
C GLY A 17 2.31 -6.18 -15.75
N LEU A 18 1.70 -5.94 -16.91
CA LEU A 18 0.28 -5.64 -17.04
C LEU A 18 -0.46 -6.83 -17.66
N SER A 19 -1.69 -7.05 -17.21
CA SER A 19 -2.62 -8.01 -17.79
C SER A 19 -3.17 -7.56 -19.16
N GLY A 20 -2.94 -6.29 -19.53
CA GLY A 20 -3.43 -5.67 -20.75
C GLY A 20 -2.64 -4.41 -21.14
N PRO A 21 -3.16 -3.58 -22.06
CA PRO A 21 -2.46 -2.39 -22.55
C PRO A 21 -2.41 -1.25 -21.52
N GLU A 22 -3.28 -1.28 -20.52
CA GLU A 22 -3.38 -0.28 -19.46
C GLU A 22 -3.57 -0.99 -18.10
N PRO A 23 -3.15 -0.37 -16.98
CA PRO A 23 -3.35 -0.94 -15.66
C PRO A 23 -4.83 -0.88 -15.25
N VAL A 24 -5.39 -2.04 -14.92
CA VAL A 24 -6.79 -2.22 -14.52
C VAL A 24 -6.89 -2.99 -13.20
N GLN A 25 -5.94 -3.87 -12.93
CA GLN A 25 -5.99 -4.73 -11.75
C GLN A 25 -5.54 -3.99 -10.49
N ILE A 26 -5.98 -4.47 -9.33
CA ILE A 26 -5.68 -3.84 -8.03
C ILE A 26 -4.21 -3.95 -7.61
N TRP A 27 -3.44 -4.82 -8.26
CA TRP A 27 -1.99 -4.95 -8.10
C TRP A 27 -1.19 -4.28 -9.23
N GLU A 28 -1.86 -3.69 -10.23
CA GLU A 28 -1.19 -2.96 -11.31
C GLU A 28 -1.12 -1.48 -10.93
N ARG A 29 0.10 -0.96 -10.72
CA ARG A 29 0.32 0.44 -10.34
C ARG A 29 -0.45 1.40 -11.25
N PHE A 30 -0.92 2.50 -10.67
CA PHE A 30 -1.69 3.53 -11.38
C PHE A 30 -3.03 3.08 -11.98
N SER A 31 -3.50 1.84 -11.74
CA SER A 31 -4.91 1.53 -11.93
C SER A 31 -5.75 2.29 -10.90
N SER A 32 -7.01 2.60 -11.24
CA SER A 32 -7.89 3.28 -10.28
C SER A 32 -8.12 2.46 -9.01
N ALA A 33 -8.14 1.12 -9.11
CA ALA A 33 -8.29 0.23 -7.96
C ALA A 33 -7.04 0.22 -7.08
N TYR A 34 -5.85 0.21 -7.70
CA TYR A 34 -4.57 0.28 -7.00
C TYR A 34 -4.43 1.57 -6.20
N GLU A 35 -4.67 2.73 -6.83
CA GLU A 35 -4.51 4.02 -6.17
C GLU A 35 -5.53 4.22 -5.04
N ALA A 36 -6.77 3.75 -5.21
CA ALA A 36 -7.78 3.80 -4.15
C ALA A 36 -7.43 2.88 -2.97
N GLN A 37 -6.90 1.67 -3.23
CA GLN A 37 -6.39 0.79 -2.18
C GLN A 37 -5.23 1.43 -1.41
N LEU A 38 -4.29 2.03 -2.14
CA LEU A 38 -3.12 2.67 -1.56
C LEU A 38 -3.48 3.90 -0.73
N GLU A 39 -4.38 4.75 -1.23
CA GLU A 39 -4.92 5.90 -0.50
C GLU A 39 -5.55 5.47 0.83
N ARG A 40 -6.37 4.42 0.77
CA ARG A 40 -7.05 3.87 1.94
C ARG A 40 -6.08 3.31 2.97
N LEU A 41 -5.06 2.58 2.53
CA LEU A 41 -4.03 2.03 3.40
C LEU A 41 -3.20 3.15 4.06
N VAL A 42 -2.73 4.12 3.28
CA VAL A 42 -1.94 5.27 3.77
C VAL A 42 -2.73 6.11 4.76
N SER A 43 -4.00 6.40 4.48
CA SER A 43 -4.87 7.17 5.38
C SER A 43 -5.10 6.41 6.68
N THR A 44 -5.39 5.10 6.61
CA THR A 44 -5.58 4.25 7.80
C THR A 44 -4.34 4.20 8.69
N LEU A 45 -3.16 4.06 8.08
CA LEU A 45 -1.87 4.07 8.79
C LEU A 45 -1.62 5.42 9.48
N SER A 46 -1.86 6.53 8.77
CA SER A 46 -1.70 7.88 9.32
C SER A 46 -2.65 8.12 10.51
N ASP A 47 -3.92 7.71 10.38
CA ASP A 47 -4.93 7.79 11.46
C ASP A 47 -4.59 6.93 12.68
N LEU A 48 -3.76 5.90 12.49
CA LEU A 48 -3.26 5.05 13.56
C LEU A 48 -2.01 5.61 14.22
N GLY A 49 -1.39 6.68 13.70
CA GLY A 49 -0.14 7.25 14.21
C GLY A 49 1.11 6.62 13.60
N PHE A 50 1.00 6.07 12.38
CA PHE A 50 2.17 5.73 11.58
C PHE A 50 2.55 6.88 10.65
N SER A 51 3.83 6.94 10.28
CA SER A 51 4.37 7.81 9.23
C SER A 51 4.63 7.00 7.95
N PRO A 52 3.65 6.89 7.02
CA PRO A 52 3.79 6.07 5.82
C PRO A 52 4.68 6.72 4.76
N ALA A 53 5.39 5.87 4.02
CA ALA A 53 6.14 6.19 2.82
C ALA A 53 5.94 5.08 1.79
N ILE A 54 5.98 5.45 0.51
CA ILE A 54 5.88 4.52 -0.61
C ILE A 54 7.28 4.40 -1.24
N GLY A 55 7.69 3.18 -1.56
CA GLY A 55 8.98 2.91 -2.20
C GLY A 55 8.93 1.65 -3.05
N GLY A 56 10.03 1.33 -3.73
CA GLY A 56 10.13 0.09 -4.53
C GLY A 56 9.56 0.19 -5.95
N SER A 57 9.10 1.37 -6.38
CA SER A 57 8.69 1.65 -7.76
C SER A 57 9.78 1.21 -8.74
N GLY A 58 9.41 0.41 -9.75
CA GLY A 58 10.33 -0.08 -10.79
C GLY A 58 11.28 -1.21 -10.37
N SER A 59 11.19 -1.68 -9.13
CA SER A 59 11.98 -2.83 -8.65
C SER A 59 11.36 -4.17 -9.09
N GLU A 60 12.13 -5.26 -8.98
CA GLU A 60 11.66 -6.62 -9.28
C GLU A 60 10.56 -7.10 -8.30
N ASP A 61 10.63 -6.66 -7.05
CA ASP A 61 9.66 -7.03 -6.00
C ASP A 61 8.45 -6.09 -5.94
N GLY A 62 8.48 -5.01 -6.73
CA GLY A 62 7.42 -4.02 -6.83
C GLY A 62 7.31 -3.04 -5.67
N GLU A 63 6.33 -2.16 -5.81
CA GLU A 63 6.07 -1.07 -4.88
C GLU A 63 5.49 -1.58 -3.56
N TYR A 64 5.94 -0.97 -2.46
CA TYR A 64 5.54 -1.29 -1.10
C TYR A 64 5.21 -0.02 -0.32
N VAL A 65 4.44 -0.20 0.76
CA VAL A 65 4.28 0.80 1.83
C VAL A 65 5.12 0.39 3.02
N ARG A 66 5.95 1.33 3.48
CA ARG A 66 6.66 1.23 4.75
C ARG A 66 6.18 2.35 5.66
N ALA A 67 5.85 2.04 6.91
CA ALA A 67 5.43 3.07 7.85
C ALA A 67 6.01 2.82 9.25
N GLU A 68 6.60 3.85 9.86
CA GLU A 68 7.11 3.78 11.23
C GLU A 68 6.04 4.24 12.21
N TYR A 69 5.87 3.52 13.32
CA TYR A 69 4.90 3.90 14.35
C TYR A 69 5.47 4.99 15.26
N GLU A 70 4.79 6.13 15.38
CA GLU A 70 5.27 7.27 16.16
C GLU A 70 5.36 6.95 17.66
N GLY A 71 4.45 6.10 18.17
CA GLY A 71 4.44 5.68 19.57
C GLY A 71 5.60 4.75 19.95
N ASN A 72 6.21 4.08 18.96
CA ASN A 72 7.35 3.17 19.16
C ASN A 72 8.06 2.91 17.81
N SER A 73 9.21 3.55 17.61
CA SER A 73 9.99 3.45 16.37
C SER A 73 10.56 2.06 16.04
N ARG A 74 10.43 1.08 16.96
CA ARG A 74 10.76 -0.33 16.67
C ARG A 74 9.67 -1.05 15.89
N ILE A 75 8.46 -0.49 15.85
CA ILE A 75 7.34 -1.02 15.10
C ILE A 75 7.35 -0.39 13.71
N VAL A 76 7.54 -1.23 12.69
CA VAL A 76 7.59 -0.83 11.30
C VAL A 76 6.61 -1.69 10.51
N PHE A 77 5.59 -1.05 9.95
CA PHE A 77 4.73 -1.64 8.94
C PHE A 77 5.49 -1.78 7.62
N PHE A 78 5.34 -2.92 6.95
CA PHE A 78 5.88 -3.17 5.62
C PHE A 78 4.95 -4.10 4.85
N HIS A 79 4.50 -3.69 3.67
CA HIS A 79 3.58 -4.47 2.85
C HIS A 79 3.76 -4.18 1.36
N HIS A 80 3.80 -5.23 0.52
CA HIS A 80 3.86 -5.10 -0.94
C HIS A 80 2.48 -4.80 -1.51
N LEU A 81 2.45 -4.07 -2.63
CA LEU A 81 1.21 -3.67 -3.29
C LEU A 81 1.05 -4.26 -4.69
N GLU A 82 2.16 -4.60 -5.35
CA GLU A 82 2.14 -5.21 -6.69
C GLU A 82 2.06 -6.73 -6.65
N ASP A 83 2.24 -7.37 -5.48
CA ASP A 83 1.97 -8.79 -5.33
C ASP A 83 0.44 -9.04 -5.40
N PRO A 84 -0.05 -9.88 -6.34
CA PRO A 84 -1.48 -10.09 -6.51
C PRO A 84 -2.19 -10.74 -5.32
N ALA A 85 -1.50 -11.53 -4.49
CA ALA A 85 -2.08 -12.13 -3.29
C ALA A 85 -2.23 -11.09 -2.17
N ASP A 86 -1.17 -10.31 -1.92
CA ASP A 86 -1.19 -9.23 -0.92
C ASP A 86 -2.22 -8.15 -1.26
N ALA A 87 -2.23 -7.69 -2.52
CA ALA A 87 -3.20 -6.70 -2.98
C ALA A 87 -4.65 -7.20 -2.83
N ARG A 88 -4.93 -8.46 -3.16
CA ARG A 88 -6.26 -9.04 -2.97
C ARG A 88 -6.63 -9.17 -1.50
N PHE A 89 -5.68 -9.51 -0.64
CA PHE A 89 -5.91 -9.58 0.80
C PHE A 89 -6.36 -8.21 1.34
N ILE A 90 -5.59 -7.13 1.07
CA ILE A 90 -5.98 -5.78 1.51
C ILE A 90 -7.33 -5.37 0.91
N SER A 91 -7.54 -5.62 -0.37
CA SER A 91 -8.82 -5.34 -1.04
C SER A 91 -10.00 -6.08 -0.43
N SER A 92 -9.79 -7.23 0.19
CA SER A 92 -10.87 -8.03 0.80
C SER A 92 -11.32 -7.50 2.16
N LEU A 93 -10.50 -6.66 2.80
CA LEU A 93 -10.81 -6.04 4.08
C LEU A 93 -11.63 -4.76 3.86
N ASP A 94 -12.73 -4.61 4.59
CA ASP A 94 -13.37 -3.30 4.74
C ASP A 94 -12.54 -2.38 5.66
N ASP A 95 -12.95 -1.13 5.84
CA ASP A 95 -12.17 -0.12 6.56
C ASP A 95 -11.94 -0.49 8.03
N ARG A 96 -12.94 -1.12 8.65
CA ARG A 96 -12.85 -1.59 10.02
C ARG A 96 -11.89 -2.77 10.12
N ALA A 97 -12.07 -3.78 9.27
CA ALA A 97 -11.24 -4.97 9.25
C ALA A 97 -9.77 -4.63 8.92
N LEU A 98 -9.53 -3.66 8.02
CA LEU A 98 -8.19 -3.16 7.71
C LEU A 98 -7.53 -2.54 8.95
N ARG A 99 -8.26 -1.67 9.65
CA ARG A 99 -7.77 -1.03 10.88
C ARG A 99 -7.49 -2.07 11.96
N ASP A 100 -8.43 -2.97 12.21
CA ASP A 100 -8.32 -4.01 13.24
C ASP A 100 -7.11 -4.92 12.95
N TRP A 101 -6.93 -5.35 11.69
CA TRP A 101 -5.78 -6.14 11.26
C TRP A 101 -4.44 -5.43 11.50
N ILE A 102 -4.31 -4.14 11.17
CA ILE A 102 -3.08 -3.37 11.43
C ILE A 102 -2.78 -3.30 12.93
N VAL A 103 -3.80 -3.00 13.74
CA VAL A 103 -3.64 -2.89 15.20
C VAL A 103 -3.21 -4.22 15.80
N GLU A 104 -3.91 -5.30 15.47
CA GLU A 104 -3.64 -6.64 16.02
C GLU A 104 -2.25 -7.15 15.61
N THR A 105 -1.81 -6.88 14.38
CA THR A 105 -0.57 -7.44 13.84
C THR A 105 0.67 -6.63 14.24
N TRP A 106 0.57 -5.30 14.35
CA TRP A 106 1.74 -4.43 14.59
C TRP A 106 1.77 -3.74 15.96
N ILE A 107 0.62 -3.31 16.50
CA ILE A 107 0.58 -2.49 17.73
C ILE A 107 0.28 -3.36 18.97
N GLY A 108 -0.63 -4.31 18.84
CA GLY A 108 -1.11 -5.17 19.93
C GLY A 108 -0.24 -6.38 20.23
N ALA A 109 0.82 -6.61 19.45
CA ALA A 109 1.74 -7.74 19.57
C ALA A 109 2.91 -7.48 20.55
#